data_AF-A0A662VP98-F1
#
_entry.id   AF-A0A662VP98-F1
#
_cell.length_a   1.000
_cell.length_b   1.000
_cell.length_c   1.000
_cell.angle_alpha   90.00
_cell.angle_beta   90.00
_cell.angle_gamma   90.00
#
_symmetry.space_group_name_H-M   'P 1'
#
loop_
_entity.id
_entity.type
_entity.pdbx_description
1 polymer ?
#
loop_
_entity_poly.entity_id
_entity_poly.type
_entity_poly.pdbx_seq_one_letter_code
_entity_poly.pdbx_strand_id
1 'polypeptide(L)'
;MKRTGTDRIFILGLDGLEYELVERWNLVHLKQSEYGKLEVPINEKSHQPLTPEVWGAFLVGKQLNVDIEKMNHPLVLIFRILKFLRKYINISLGLGNKIQNKIPVKRWGMMKYGIPLDQKTFLNLTKSKAINVPFYNNDTYTFHIAYLFDRGELSLKQAIKAYQRIYMKRKEVILSEVEKIHDENVIFAYMHFPDVLEHFTFKRPWIVRKHYLDLNNFVSILRGKIEDSTLFLIVSDHGFNLKKGTHTRYGFYSSSQPLNPKPTRITDFFHLILQTVKKNSRHRHH
;
A
#
# COMPACT_ATOMS: atom_id res chain seq x y z
N MET A 1 20.90 4.12 -23.33
CA MET A 1 21.23 5.20 -22.39
C MET A 1 21.77 4.59 -21.09
N LYS A 2 22.99 4.97 -20.69
CA LYS A 2 23.57 4.59 -19.38
C LYS A 2 22.81 5.34 -18.29
N ARG A 3 22.33 4.64 -17.26
CA ARG A 3 21.67 5.24 -16.08
C ARG A 3 22.61 6.28 -15.46
N THR A 4 22.16 7.53 -15.35
CA THR A 4 22.72 8.49 -14.38
C THR A 4 22.50 7.89 -12.99
N GLY A 5 23.56 7.66 -12.22
CA GLY A 5 23.55 6.81 -11.03
C GLY A 5 22.43 7.14 -10.04
N THR A 6 21.47 6.24 -9.89
CA THR A 6 20.43 6.33 -8.85
C THR A 6 20.87 5.52 -7.63
N ASP A 7 21.36 6.18 -6.58
CA ASP A 7 21.82 5.52 -5.33
C ASP A 7 20.69 5.29 -4.32
N ARG A 8 19.51 5.84 -4.63
CA ARG A 8 18.34 5.86 -3.76
C ARG A 8 17.09 5.45 -4.52
N ILE A 9 16.25 4.69 -3.83
CA ILE A 9 14.90 4.34 -4.27
C ILE A 9 13.91 4.87 -3.25
N PHE A 10 12.89 5.56 -3.73
CA PHE A 10 11.68 5.82 -2.98
C PHE A 10 10.56 4.94 -3.51
N ILE A 11 9.89 4.20 -2.63
CA ILE A 11 8.79 3.30 -2.95
C ILE A 11 7.55 3.81 -2.24
N LEU A 12 6.50 4.13 -2.99
CA LEU A 12 5.16 4.37 -2.49
C LEU A 12 4.30 3.14 -2.74
N GLY A 13 4.08 2.35 -1.69
CA GLY A 13 3.12 1.25 -1.68
C GLY A 13 1.71 1.76 -1.43
N LEU A 14 0.80 1.42 -2.33
CA LEU A 14 -0.61 1.79 -2.26
C LEU A 14 -1.43 0.50 -2.29
N ASP A 15 -2.32 0.33 -1.32
CA ASP A 15 -3.20 -0.83 -1.27
C ASP A 15 -4.42 -0.62 -2.16
N GLY A 16 -4.63 -1.48 -3.16
CA GLY A 16 -5.81 -1.45 -4.04
C GLY A 16 -5.82 -0.44 -5.20
N LEU A 17 -4.68 0.11 -5.63
CA LEU A 17 -4.64 1.06 -6.75
C LEU A 17 -5.00 0.36 -8.08
N GLU A 18 -6.15 0.71 -8.64
CA GLU A 18 -6.68 0.06 -9.84
C GLU A 18 -6.17 0.69 -11.15
N TYR A 19 -5.41 -0.09 -11.93
CA TYR A 19 -4.89 0.26 -13.26
C TYR A 19 -5.96 0.86 -14.19
N GLU A 20 -7.12 0.22 -14.31
CA GLU A 20 -8.16 0.65 -15.25
C GLU A 20 -8.78 2.00 -14.85
N LEU A 21 -8.78 2.34 -13.56
CA LEU A 21 -9.24 3.64 -13.09
C LEU A 21 -8.17 4.73 -13.33
N VAL A 22 -6.90 4.39 -13.14
CA VAL A 22 -5.75 5.25 -13.47
C VAL A 22 -5.75 5.62 -14.95
N GLU A 23 -5.96 4.64 -15.83
CA GLU A 23 -6.09 4.85 -17.28
C GLU A 23 -7.32 5.69 -17.63
N ARG A 24 -8.50 5.24 -17.20
CA ARG A 24 -9.79 5.88 -17.54
C ARG A 24 -9.86 7.35 -17.14
N TRP A 25 -9.27 7.71 -16.00
CA TRP A 25 -9.30 9.09 -15.50
C TRP A 25 -8.06 9.90 -15.86
N ASN A 26 -7.18 9.35 -16.70
CA ASN A 26 -5.94 9.97 -17.16
C ASN A 26 -5.10 10.56 -16.01
N LEU A 27 -4.81 9.73 -15.00
CA LEU A 27 -4.10 10.18 -13.79
C LEU A 27 -2.59 10.23 -14.05
N VAL A 28 -2.16 11.29 -14.74
CA VAL A 28 -0.80 11.42 -15.30
C VAL A 28 0.35 11.31 -14.30
N HIS A 29 0.15 11.66 -13.02
CA HIS A 29 1.23 11.57 -12.02
C HIS A 29 1.34 10.16 -11.42
N LEU A 30 0.25 9.39 -11.45
CA LEU A 30 0.27 7.95 -11.17
C LEU A 30 0.81 7.15 -12.36
N LYS A 31 0.83 7.74 -13.57
CA LYS A 31 1.41 7.19 -14.80
C LYS A 31 2.77 7.82 -15.10
N GLN A 32 3.79 7.41 -14.35
CA GLN A 32 5.15 7.93 -14.55
C GLN A 32 5.74 7.41 -15.90
N SER A 33 7.06 7.48 -16.08
CA SER A 33 7.72 7.14 -17.34
C SER A 33 7.43 5.70 -17.82
N GLU A 34 7.24 4.76 -16.90
CA GLU A 34 6.87 3.38 -17.21
C GLU A 34 5.87 2.90 -16.16
N TYR A 35 4.77 2.27 -16.59
CA TYR A 35 3.76 1.71 -15.68
C TYR A 35 3.06 0.51 -16.32
N GLY A 36 2.39 -0.29 -15.51
CA GLY A 36 1.70 -1.48 -15.99
C GLY A 36 1.05 -2.32 -14.90
N LYS A 37 0.45 -3.43 -15.33
CA LYS A 37 -0.09 -4.45 -14.42
C LYS A 37 1.02 -5.40 -13.96
N LEU A 38 0.86 -5.95 -12.77
CA LEU A 38 1.73 -6.98 -12.21
C LEU A 38 0.97 -8.28 -11.96
N GLU A 39 1.61 -9.41 -12.21
CA GLU A 39 1.20 -10.67 -11.61
C GLU A 39 1.48 -10.63 -10.10
N VAL A 40 0.50 -11.05 -9.31
CA VAL A 40 0.56 -11.06 -7.85
C VAL A 40 0.11 -12.41 -7.32
N PRO A 41 0.60 -12.82 -6.13
CA PRO A 41 0.10 -13.96 -5.39
C PRO A 41 -1.44 -14.01 -5.36
N ILE A 42 -2.03 -15.16 -5.70
CA ILE A 42 -3.46 -15.42 -5.54
C ILE A 42 -3.61 -16.54 -4.51
N ASN A 43 -4.30 -16.25 -3.42
CA ASN A 43 -4.51 -17.23 -2.38
C ASN A 43 -5.47 -18.33 -2.85
N GLU A 44 -5.12 -19.58 -2.60
CA GLU A 44 -5.89 -20.76 -3.05
C GLU A 44 -7.27 -20.83 -2.41
N LYS A 45 -7.42 -20.42 -1.14
CA LYS A 45 -8.69 -20.48 -0.40
C LYS A 45 -9.63 -19.32 -0.75
N SER A 46 -9.10 -18.10 -0.83
CA SER A 46 -9.93 -16.91 -1.09
C SER A 46 -10.13 -16.61 -2.57
N HIS A 47 -9.30 -17.21 -3.45
CA HIS A 47 -9.20 -16.90 -4.89
C HIS A 47 -8.97 -15.41 -5.19
N GLN A 48 -8.40 -14.68 -4.23
CA GLN A 48 -8.08 -13.25 -4.30
C GLN A 48 -6.65 -13.00 -3.85
N PRO A 49 -6.00 -11.91 -4.32
CA PRO A 49 -4.75 -11.48 -3.74
C PRO A 49 -4.97 -11.08 -2.28
N LEU A 50 -4.11 -11.57 -1.40
CA LEU A 50 -4.13 -11.16 0.00
C LEU A 50 -2.99 -10.19 0.25
N THR A 51 -3.31 -9.00 0.72
CA THR A 51 -2.35 -7.94 1.07
C THR A 51 -1.12 -8.48 1.83
N PRO A 52 -1.25 -9.34 2.87
CA PRO A 52 -0.07 -9.90 3.53
C PRO A 52 0.81 -10.80 2.64
N GLU A 53 0.22 -11.61 1.77
CA GLU A 53 0.96 -12.51 0.86
C GLU A 53 1.67 -11.70 -0.22
N VAL A 54 0.98 -10.73 -0.83
CA VAL A 54 1.54 -9.90 -1.90
C VAL A 54 2.66 -8.99 -1.39
N TRP A 55 2.44 -8.26 -0.31
CA TRP A 55 3.50 -7.42 0.28
C TRP A 55 4.63 -8.25 0.89
N GLY A 56 4.31 -9.43 1.43
CA GLY A 56 5.32 -10.40 1.85
C GLY A 56 6.22 -10.78 0.68
N ALA A 57 5.62 -11.20 -0.45
CA ALA A 57 6.33 -11.58 -1.65
C ALA A 57 7.15 -10.44 -2.27
N PHE A 58 6.62 -9.21 -2.25
CA PHE A 58 7.34 -7.99 -2.64
C PHE A 58 8.61 -7.79 -1.80
N LEU A 59 8.48 -7.95 -0.48
CA LEU A 59 9.56 -7.72 0.48
C LEU A 59 10.65 -8.79 0.42
N VAL A 60 10.31 -10.06 0.17
CA VAL A 60 11.27 -11.18 0.18
C VAL A 60 11.70 -11.67 -1.20
N GLY A 61 11.03 -11.27 -2.27
CA GLY A 61 11.35 -11.68 -3.65
C GLY A 61 10.92 -13.08 -4.03
N LYS A 62 10.04 -13.71 -3.24
CA LYS A 62 9.48 -15.04 -3.53
C LYS A 62 8.07 -15.16 -2.97
N GLN A 63 7.29 -16.07 -3.51
CA GLN A 63 5.95 -16.38 -3.01
C GLN A 63 5.98 -16.73 -1.53
N LEU A 64 5.12 -16.10 -0.74
CA LEU A 64 4.84 -16.47 0.64
C LEU A 64 3.38 -16.87 0.75
N ASN A 65 3.14 -18.10 1.20
CA ASN A 65 1.79 -18.55 1.53
C ASN A 65 1.57 -18.24 3.00
N VAL A 66 0.59 -17.39 3.28
CA VAL A 66 0.27 -16.99 4.64
C VAL A 66 -0.90 -17.84 5.11
N ASP A 67 -0.65 -18.67 6.14
CA ASP A 67 -1.72 -19.41 6.79
C ASP A 67 -2.50 -18.48 7.72
N ILE A 68 -3.54 -17.86 7.16
CA ILE A 68 -4.42 -16.90 7.82
C ILE A 68 -5.03 -17.49 9.10
N GLU A 69 -5.37 -18.77 9.11
CA GLU A 69 -6.02 -19.43 10.26
C GLU A 69 -5.07 -19.54 11.45
N LYS A 70 -3.76 -19.56 11.20
CA LYS A 70 -2.71 -19.57 12.23
C LYS A 70 -2.21 -18.18 12.60
N MET A 71 -2.62 -17.13 11.88
CA MET A 71 -2.33 -15.77 12.27
C MET A 71 -3.18 -15.38 13.49
N ASN A 72 -2.61 -15.44 14.70
CA ASN A 72 -3.15 -14.72 15.86
C ASN A 72 -2.90 -13.20 15.70
N HIS A 73 -3.51 -12.64 14.67
CA HIS A 73 -3.39 -11.24 14.27
C HIS A 73 -4.81 -10.67 14.16
N PRO A 74 -5.03 -9.35 14.31
CA PRO A 74 -6.25 -8.68 13.85
C PRO A 74 -6.57 -8.90 12.35
N LEU A 75 -5.89 -9.81 11.64
CA LEU A 75 -6.21 -10.27 10.29
C LEU A 75 -7.40 -11.23 10.25
N VAL A 76 -7.76 -11.90 11.35
CA VAL A 76 -9.10 -12.52 11.52
C VAL A 76 -10.23 -11.48 11.39
N LEU A 77 -9.91 -10.20 11.57
CA LEU A 77 -10.84 -9.09 11.46
C LEU A 77 -11.14 -8.69 10.00
N ILE A 78 -10.16 -8.76 9.09
CA ILE A 78 -10.34 -8.55 7.64
C ILE A 78 -11.18 -9.67 7.02
N PHE A 79 -11.02 -10.91 7.51
CA PHE A 79 -11.85 -12.05 7.12
C PHE A 79 -13.35 -11.86 7.44
N ARG A 80 -13.69 -10.99 8.41
CA ARG A 80 -15.07 -10.66 8.84
C ARG A 80 -15.66 -9.44 8.14
N ILE A 81 -14.88 -8.40 7.87
CA ILE A 81 -15.34 -7.19 7.15
C ILE A 81 -15.84 -7.52 5.74
N LEU A 82 -15.19 -8.48 5.07
CA LEU A 82 -15.57 -8.96 3.73
C LEU A 82 -16.70 -10.01 3.71
N LYS A 83 -17.07 -10.63 4.84
CA LYS A 83 -18.25 -11.52 4.92
C LYS A 83 -19.53 -10.73 5.29
N PHE A 84 -19.40 -9.63 6.04
CA PHE A 84 -20.50 -8.80 6.56
C PHE A 84 -20.99 -7.71 5.57
N LEU A 85 -20.11 -7.11 4.75
CA LEU A 85 -20.52 -6.22 3.64
C LEU A 85 -21.36 -6.94 2.57
N ARG A 86 -21.27 -8.27 2.49
CA ARG A 86 -21.79 -9.11 1.41
C ARG A 86 -23.25 -9.59 1.53
N LYS A 87 -23.99 -9.33 2.61
CA LYS A 87 -25.41 -9.77 2.74
C LYS A 87 -26.47 -8.66 2.86
N TYR A 88 -26.13 -7.45 3.33
CA TYR A 88 -27.14 -6.47 3.78
C TYR A 88 -26.82 -5.00 3.52
N ILE A 89 -26.35 -4.61 2.34
CA ILE A 89 -26.49 -3.18 1.99
C ILE A 89 -27.94 -2.90 1.57
N ASN A 90 -28.84 -2.99 2.57
CA ASN A 90 -29.99 -2.13 2.82
C ASN A 90 -29.84 -1.68 4.29
N ILE A 91 -28.92 -0.75 4.54
CA ILE A 91 -28.65 -0.26 5.90
C ILE A 91 -29.60 0.91 6.18
N SER A 92 -30.45 0.75 7.20
CA SER A 92 -31.24 1.85 7.75
C SER A 92 -30.31 2.86 8.44
N LEU A 93 -30.50 4.13 8.08
CA LEU A 93 -29.82 5.26 8.70
C LEU A 93 -30.51 5.54 10.04
N GLY A 94 -29.81 5.33 11.17
CA GLY A 94 -30.33 5.60 12.52
C GLY A 94 -29.24 6.07 13.48
N LEU A 95 -29.58 7.06 14.30
CA LEU A 95 -28.70 7.97 15.05
C LEU A 95 -27.76 7.33 16.08
N GLY A 96 -26.57 7.93 16.23
CA GLY A 96 -25.69 7.70 17.38
C GLY A 96 -24.44 8.58 17.37
N ASN A 97 -24.53 9.75 17.99
CA ASN A 97 -23.38 10.58 18.35
C ASN A 97 -22.78 10.06 19.67
N LYS A 98 -21.51 9.65 19.64
CA LYS A 98 -20.48 9.95 20.66
C LYS A 98 -19.14 9.46 20.14
N ILE A 99 -18.32 10.37 19.62
CA ILE A 99 -16.88 10.13 19.52
C ILE A 99 -16.22 11.33 20.19
N GLN A 100 -15.98 11.17 21.49
CA GLN A 100 -14.99 11.97 22.19
C GLN A 100 -13.59 11.50 21.79
N ASN A 101 -12.69 12.47 21.77
CA ASN A 101 -11.30 12.37 21.38
C ASN A 101 -10.51 11.30 22.16
N LYS A 102 -9.37 10.95 21.54
CA LYS A 102 -8.30 10.04 21.95
C LYS A 102 -8.51 8.60 21.46
N ILE A 103 -7.89 8.31 20.31
CA ILE A 103 -7.54 6.92 19.97
C ILE A 103 -6.08 6.73 20.39
N PRO A 104 -5.78 6.18 21.58
CA PRO A 104 -4.44 5.76 21.92
C PRO A 104 -4.20 4.42 21.23
N VAL A 105 -3.68 4.42 20.00
CA VAL A 105 -3.24 3.17 19.38
C VAL A 105 -1.86 2.83 19.91
N LYS A 106 -1.83 1.84 20.81
CA LYS A 106 -0.58 1.16 21.19
C LYS A 106 0.13 0.69 19.92
N ARG A 107 1.45 0.92 19.85
CA ARG A 107 2.33 0.45 18.77
C ARG A 107 2.29 -1.08 18.72
N TRP A 108 1.90 -1.65 17.58
CA TRP A 108 1.98 -3.08 17.31
C TRP A 108 3.33 -3.38 16.67
N GLY A 109 4.16 -4.18 17.36
CA GLY A 109 5.46 -4.64 16.86
C GLY A 109 5.34 -5.80 15.87
N MET A 110 6.48 -6.24 15.32
CA MET A 110 6.61 -7.41 14.44
C MET A 110 5.91 -8.62 15.07
N MET A 111 4.82 -9.09 14.47
CA MET A 111 4.08 -10.24 14.99
C MET A 111 4.63 -11.55 14.43
N LYS A 112 4.53 -12.59 15.26
CA LYS A 112 4.99 -13.98 15.08
C LYS A 112 4.40 -14.73 13.86
N TYR A 113 3.64 -14.06 13.01
CA TYR A 113 2.87 -14.66 11.91
C TYR A 113 2.98 -13.89 10.58
N GLY A 114 3.96 -12.98 10.45
CA GLY A 114 4.32 -12.31 9.20
C GLY A 114 5.40 -13.05 8.42
N ILE A 115 6.27 -12.32 7.73
CA ILE A 115 7.46 -12.86 7.03
C ILE A 115 8.26 -13.76 8.00
N PRO A 116 8.62 -15.01 7.62
CA PRO A 116 9.40 -15.91 8.47
C PRO A 116 10.71 -15.27 8.97
N LEU A 117 11.05 -15.48 10.24
CA LEU A 117 12.19 -14.81 10.90
C LEU A 117 13.55 -15.13 10.26
N ASP A 118 13.66 -16.28 9.59
CA ASP A 118 14.85 -16.71 8.85
C ASP A 118 14.98 -16.00 7.49
N GLN A 119 13.94 -15.31 7.03
CA GLN A 119 13.96 -14.61 5.75
C GLN A 119 14.31 -13.14 5.90
N LYS A 120 15.26 -12.70 5.08
CA LYS A 120 15.66 -11.30 4.97
C LYS A 120 14.91 -10.63 3.83
N THR A 121 14.26 -9.51 4.13
CA THR A 121 13.65 -8.64 3.12
C THR A 121 14.68 -7.68 2.52
N PHE A 122 14.34 -7.00 1.41
CA PHE A 122 15.21 -5.95 0.88
C PHE A 122 15.42 -4.80 1.88
N LEU A 123 14.49 -4.57 2.82
CA LEU A 123 14.64 -3.58 3.87
C LEU A 123 15.69 -3.98 4.92
N ASN A 124 15.86 -5.29 5.18
CA ASN A 124 16.91 -5.78 6.08
C ASN A 124 18.29 -5.81 5.40
N LEU A 125 18.31 -5.88 4.07
CA LEU A 125 19.52 -6.04 3.27
C LEU A 125 20.10 -4.70 2.77
N THR A 126 19.45 -3.58 3.09
CA THR A 126 19.84 -2.24 2.65
C THR A 126 19.68 -1.23 3.78
N LYS A 127 20.35 -0.07 3.71
CA LYS A 127 20.11 1.04 4.66
C LYS A 127 18.75 1.66 4.35
N SER A 128 17.73 1.23 5.10
CA SER A 128 16.33 1.50 4.78
C SER A 128 15.58 2.35 5.78
N LYS A 129 14.63 3.14 5.28
CA LYS A 129 13.58 3.79 6.07
C LYS A 129 12.22 3.19 5.73
N ALA A 130 11.56 2.58 6.70
CA ALA A 130 10.17 2.16 6.59
C ALA A 130 9.23 3.25 7.12
N ILE A 131 8.15 3.55 6.40
CA ILE A 131 7.09 4.48 6.82
C ILE A 131 5.76 3.74 6.68
N ASN A 132 5.22 3.28 7.82
CA ASN A 132 3.96 2.52 7.89
C ASN A 132 3.95 1.21 7.07
N VAL A 133 5.12 0.59 6.83
CA VAL A 133 5.26 -0.59 5.97
C VAL A 133 4.64 -1.84 6.65
N PRO A 134 3.89 -2.69 5.91
CA PRO A 134 3.42 -3.96 6.41
C PRO A 134 4.56 -4.79 7.01
N PHE A 135 4.31 -5.47 8.13
CA PHE A 135 5.30 -6.28 8.87
C PHE A 135 6.45 -5.52 9.56
N TYR A 136 6.56 -4.19 9.41
CA TYR A 136 7.64 -3.40 10.01
C TYR A 136 7.13 -2.42 11.07
N ASN A 137 6.45 -1.36 10.62
CA ASN A 137 6.04 -0.25 11.48
C ASN A 137 4.63 0.24 11.12
N ASN A 138 3.78 -0.68 10.65
CA ASN A 138 2.38 -0.41 10.36
C ASN A 138 1.64 0.05 11.62
N ASP A 139 0.89 1.14 11.49
CA ASP A 139 0.21 1.82 12.59
C ASP A 139 -1.09 1.14 13.04
N THR A 140 -1.64 0.22 12.24
CA THR A 140 -2.89 -0.53 12.46
C THR A 140 -4.17 0.31 12.64
N TYR A 141 -4.12 1.64 12.52
CA TYR A 141 -5.29 2.50 12.78
C TYR A 141 -6.44 2.20 11.82
N THR A 142 -6.14 1.76 10.60
CA THR A 142 -7.14 1.37 9.59
C THR A 142 -7.93 0.14 10.01
N PHE A 143 -7.27 -0.85 10.59
CA PHE A 143 -7.91 -2.04 11.15
C PHE A 143 -8.76 -1.71 12.37
N HIS A 144 -8.30 -0.76 13.20
CA HIS A 144 -9.10 -0.28 14.33
C HIS A 144 -10.40 0.42 13.90
N ILE A 145 -10.38 1.26 12.85
CA ILE A 145 -11.63 1.82 12.31
C ILE A 145 -12.56 0.71 11.81
N ALA A 146 -12.00 -0.26 11.10
CA ALA A 146 -12.77 -1.35 10.55
C ALA A 146 -13.41 -2.21 11.65
N TYR A 147 -12.68 -2.45 12.75
CA TYR A 147 -13.17 -3.09 13.98
C TYR A 147 -14.39 -2.36 14.55
N LEU A 148 -14.26 -1.06 14.77
CA LEU A 148 -15.34 -0.25 15.35
C LEU A 148 -16.56 -0.19 14.43
N PHE A 149 -16.35 -0.18 13.11
CA PHE A 149 -17.44 -0.26 12.14
C PHE A 149 -18.15 -1.63 12.16
N ASP A 150 -17.43 -2.74 12.19
CA ASP A 150 -17.99 -4.11 12.30
C ASP A 150 -18.86 -4.27 13.56
N ARG A 151 -18.45 -3.61 14.65
CA ARG A 151 -19.16 -3.59 15.94
C ARG A 151 -20.37 -2.66 15.97
N GLY A 152 -20.62 -1.89 14.91
CA GLY A 152 -21.69 -0.88 14.86
C GLY A 152 -21.40 0.38 15.69
N GLU A 153 -20.18 0.53 16.22
CA GLU A 153 -19.77 1.70 17.01
C GLU A 153 -19.46 2.92 16.13
N LEU A 154 -19.23 2.69 14.83
CA LEU A 154 -19.16 3.73 13.81
C LEU A 154 -20.25 3.53 12.76
N SER A 155 -20.98 4.61 12.44
CA SER A 155 -21.77 4.67 11.21
C SER A 155 -20.86 4.67 9.97
N LEU A 156 -21.41 4.32 8.81
CA LEU A 156 -20.72 4.39 7.51
C LEU A 156 -20.09 5.77 7.26
N LYS A 157 -20.82 6.84 7.59
CA LYS A 157 -20.35 8.22 7.44
C LYS A 157 -19.18 8.53 8.38
N GLN A 158 -19.23 8.06 9.62
CA GLN A 158 -18.13 8.24 10.59
C GLN A 158 -16.90 7.45 10.19
N ALA A 159 -17.06 6.20 9.74
CA ALA A 159 -15.96 5.36 9.26
C ALA A 159 -15.25 5.99 8.05
N ILE A 160 -16.00 6.44 7.02
CA ILE A 160 -15.45 7.15 5.86
C ILE A 160 -14.68 8.40 6.31
N LYS A 161 -15.25 9.21 7.21
CA LYS A 161 -14.58 10.42 7.73
C LYS A 161 -13.30 10.09 8.49
N ALA A 162 -13.30 9.02 9.27
CA ALA A 162 -12.13 8.56 10.02
C ALA A 162 -11.03 8.07 9.06
N TYR A 163 -11.37 7.29 8.03
CA TYR A 163 -10.43 6.88 6.99
C TYR A 163 -9.86 8.08 6.22
N GLN A 164 -10.68 9.06 5.86
CA GLN A 164 -10.21 10.29 5.21
C GLN A 164 -9.21 11.07 6.08
N ARG A 165 -9.44 11.15 7.40
CA ARG A 165 -8.49 11.79 8.33
C ARG A 165 -7.16 11.04 8.37
N ILE A 166 -7.21 9.71 8.44
CA ILE A 166 -6.02 8.87 8.39
C ILE A 166 -5.29 9.06 7.07
N TYR A 167 -6.00 9.08 5.94
CA TYR A 167 -5.42 9.31 4.62
C TYR A 167 -4.66 10.63 4.55
N MET A 168 -5.28 11.73 4.98
CA MET A 168 -4.61 13.04 5.05
C MET A 168 -3.40 12.99 5.97
N LYS A 169 -3.53 12.35 7.15
CA LYS A 169 -2.41 12.25 8.08
C LYS A 169 -1.24 11.44 7.54
N ARG A 170 -1.49 10.34 6.82
CA ARG A 170 -0.42 9.57 6.15
C ARG A 170 0.28 10.40 5.09
N LYS A 171 -0.45 11.17 4.28
CA LYS A 171 0.16 12.09 3.30
C LYS A 171 1.11 13.08 3.98
N GLU A 172 0.67 13.73 5.06
CA GLU A 172 1.51 14.63 5.86
C GLU A 172 2.76 13.93 6.40
N VAL A 173 2.60 12.75 7.02
CA VAL A 173 3.71 12.00 7.59
C VAL A 173 4.72 11.63 6.50
N ILE A 174 4.26 11.10 5.36
CA ILE A 174 5.13 10.75 4.23
C ILE A 174 5.92 11.97 3.76
N LEU A 175 5.27 13.12 3.53
CA LEU A 175 5.95 14.34 3.10
C LEU A 175 6.98 14.81 4.14
N SER A 176 6.64 14.76 5.42
CA SER A 176 7.55 15.19 6.49
C SER A 176 8.73 14.25 6.69
N GLU A 177 8.54 12.94 6.47
CA GLU A 177 9.62 11.96 6.60
C GLU A 177 10.56 12.04 5.40
N VAL A 178 10.04 12.38 4.20
CA VAL A 178 10.87 12.59 3.00
C VAL A 178 11.91 13.67 3.22
N GLU A 179 11.54 14.77 3.88
CA GLU A 179 12.43 15.89 4.17
C GLU A 179 13.55 15.56 5.19
N LYS A 180 13.39 14.46 5.95
CA LYS A 180 14.36 14.00 6.95
C LYS A 180 15.26 12.87 6.44
N ILE A 181 15.10 12.46 5.18
CA ILE A 181 15.94 11.43 4.57
C ILE A 181 17.31 12.03 4.32
N HIS A 182 18.36 11.35 4.79
CA HIS A 182 19.73 11.80 4.58
C HIS A 182 20.54 10.71 3.89
N ASP A 183 20.64 9.55 4.52
CA ASP A 183 21.59 8.52 4.09
C ASP A 183 20.92 7.24 3.60
N GLU A 184 19.60 7.12 3.74
CA GLU A 184 18.88 5.91 3.39
C GLU A 184 18.88 5.69 1.87
N ASN A 185 19.19 4.44 1.48
CA ASN A 185 19.19 4.01 0.08
C ASN A 185 17.81 3.54 -0.36
N VAL A 186 17.00 3.02 0.56
CA VAL A 186 15.64 2.56 0.25
C VAL A 186 14.68 3.19 1.24
N ILE A 187 13.72 3.94 0.72
CA ILE A 187 12.63 4.48 1.52
C ILE A 187 11.36 3.83 1.02
N PHE A 188 10.64 3.17 1.92
CA PHE A 188 9.38 2.53 1.60
C PHE A 188 8.29 3.14 2.46
N ALA A 189 7.41 3.91 1.84
CA ALA A 189 6.19 4.43 2.42
C ALA A 189 4.99 3.60 1.95
N TYR A 190 4.10 3.24 2.87
CA TYR A 190 2.90 2.48 2.54
C TYR A 190 1.62 3.14 3.07
N MET A 191 0.57 3.09 2.25
CA MET A 191 -0.78 3.47 2.61
C MET A 191 -1.77 2.35 2.28
N HIS A 192 -2.75 2.13 3.16
CA HIS A 192 -3.88 1.22 2.93
C HIS A 192 -4.92 1.80 1.95
N PHE A 193 -4.54 2.82 1.19
CA PHE A 193 -5.41 3.56 0.29
C PHE A 193 -4.93 3.36 -1.14
N PRO A 194 -5.86 3.23 -2.11
CA PRO A 194 -7.30 3.50 -1.99
C PRO A 194 -8.20 2.40 -1.38
N ASP A 195 -7.75 1.15 -1.21
CA ASP A 195 -8.59 -0.03 -0.91
C ASP A 195 -9.62 0.18 0.22
N VAL A 196 -9.17 0.61 1.40
CA VAL A 196 -10.07 0.72 2.56
C VAL A 196 -11.17 1.77 2.36
N LEU A 197 -10.95 2.79 1.53
CA LEU A 197 -12.02 3.72 1.17
C LEU A 197 -12.92 3.15 0.08
N GLU A 198 -12.39 2.38 -0.86
CA GLU A 198 -13.17 1.76 -1.92
C GLU A 198 -14.20 0.77 -1.37
N HIS A 199 -13.84 -0.07 -0.40
CA HIS A 199 -14.82 -0.97 0.28
C HIS A 199 -16.03 -0.23 0.84
N PHE A 200 -15.83 1.01 1.30
CA PHE A 200 -16.89 1.83 1.92
C PHE A 200 -17.61 2.74 0.91
N THR A 201 -17.06 2.91 -0.29
CA THR A 201 -17.52 3.94 -1.24
C THR A 201 -17.72 3.45 -2.67
N PHE A 202 -17.50 2.17 -2.99
CA PHE A 202 -17.60 1.64 -4.36
C PHE A 202 -18.98 1.86 -5.02
N LYS A 203 -20.06 1.88 -4.24
CA LYS A 203 -21.42 2.24 -4.71
C LYS A 203 -21.59 3.72 -5.06
N ARG A 204 -20.58 4.56 -4.80
CA ARG A 204 -20.54 5.99 -5.09
C ARG A 204 -19.28 6.32 -5.90
N PRO A 205 -19.20 5.94 -7.19
CA PRO A 205 -17.98 6.04 -7.99
C PRO A 205 -17.37 7.45 -8.06
N TRP A 206 -18.18 8.50 -7.90
CA TRP A 206 -17.67 9.87 -7.85
C TRP A 206 -16.79 10.14 -6.63
N ILE A 207 -17.05 9.49 -5.49
CA ILE A 207 -16.21 9.60 -4.28
C ILE A 207 -14.87 8.90 -4.52
N VAL A 208 -14.91 7.72 -5.12
CA VAL A 208 -13.69 6.98 -5.52
C VAL A 208 -12.87 7.82 -6.50
N ARG A 209 -13.50 8.37 -7.54
CA ARG A 209 -12.83 9.26 -8.50
C ARG A 209 -12.19 10.46 -7.83
N LYS A 210 -12.89 11.13 -6.91
CA LYS A 210 -12.33 12.25 -6.13
C LYS A 210 -11.11 11.84 -5.33
N HIS A 211 -11.13 10.65 -4.73
CA HIS A 211 -10.00 10.11 -3.98
C HIS A 211 -8.79 9.84 -4.88
N TYR A 212 -9.00 9.24 -6.05
CA TYR A 212 -7.93 9.00 -7.03
C TYR A 212 -7.34 10.30 -7.60
N LEU A 213 -8.16 11.32 -7.85
CA LEU A 213 -7.68 12.64 -8.29
C LEU A 213 -6.81 13.31 -7.21
N ASP A 214 -7.24 13.23 -5.95
CA ASP A 214 -6.44 13.72 -4.82
C ASP A 214 -5.13 12.94 -4.66
N LEU A 215 -5.17 11.61 -4.81
CA LEU A 215 -3.99 10.75 -4.75
C LEU A 215 -3.00 11.06 -5.88
N ASN A 216 -3.51 11.30 -7.09
CA ASN A 216 -2.71 11.74 -8.23
C ASN A 216 -2.03 13.09 -7.95
N ASN A 217 -2.76 14.05 -7.38
CA ASN A 217 -2.18 15.33 -6.97
C ASN A 217 -1.12 15.16 -5.85
N PHE A 218 -1.39 14.30 -4.86
CA PHE A 218 -0.43 13.98 -3.81
C PHE A 218 0.87 13.40 -4.38
N VAL A 219 0.78 12.48 -5.33
CA VAL A 219 1.96 11.91 -5.99
C VAL A 219 2.77 12.97 -6.74
N SER A 220 2.11 13.94 -7.37
CA SER A 220 2.79 15.10 -7.97
C SER A 220 3.58 15.89 -6.94
N ILE A 221 2.96 16.23 -5.81
CA ILE A 221 3.60 16.99 -4.71
C ILE A 221 4.77 16.20 -4.12
N LEU A 222 4.55 14.90 -3.87
CA LEU A 222 5.56 14.01 -3.33
C LEU A 222 6.76 13.89 -4.28
N ARG A 223 6.54 13.74 -5.59
CA ARG A 223 7.63 13.70 -6.57
C ARG A 223 8.45 14.98 -6.56
N GLY A 224 7.82 16.14 -6.39
CA GLY A 224 8.53 17.43 -6.28
C GLY A 224 9.43 17.56 -5.05
N LYS A 225 9.29 16.68 -4.05
CA LYS A 225 10.18 16.62 -2.85
C LYS A 225 11.24 15.53 -2.95
N ILE A 226 11.18 14.68 -3.96
CA ILE A 226 12.14 13.59 -4.17
C ILE A 226 13.19 14.06 -5.18
N GLU A 227 14.46 13.92 -4.84
CA GLU A 227 15.57 14.25 -5.75
C GLU A 227 15.45 13.53 -7.10
N ASP A 228 15.83 14.18 -8.20
CA ASP A 228 15.69 13.61 -9.55
C ASP A 228 16.54 12.36 -9.78
N SER A 229 17.68 12.27 -9.08
CA SER A 229 18.56 11.10 -9.02
C SER A 229 17.94 9.91 -8.27
N THR A 230 16.81 10.09 -7.58
CA THR A 230 16.12 9.01 -6.87
C THR A 230 15.12 8.32 -7.80
N LEU A 231 15.24 6.99 -7.89
CA LEU A 231 14.23 6.16 -8.56
C LEU A 231 12.95 6.16 -7.72
N PHE A 232 11.87 6.70 -8.28
CA PHE A 232 10.57 6.73 -7.61
C PHE A 232 9.65 5.66 -8.18
N LEU A 233 9.31 4.69 -7.33
CA LEU A 233 8.40 3.59 -7.63
C LEU A 233 7.06 3.79 -6.92
N ILE A 234 5.98 3.53 -7.62
CA ILE A 234 4.65 3.34 -7.08
C ILE A 234 4.28 1.88 -7.32
N VAL A 235 3.86 1.17 -6.28
CA VAL A 235 3.53 -0.25 -6.36
C VAL A 235 2.21 -0.49 -5.65
N SER A 236 1.38 -1.36 -6.21
CA SER A 236 0.15 -1.81 -5.59
C SER A 236 0.01 -3.32 -5.68
N ASP A 237 -0.48 -3.91 -4.61
CA ASP A 237 -0.68 -5.34 -4.42
C ASP A 237 -1.88 -5.89 -5.18
N HIS A 238 -2.90 -5.07 -5.40
CA HIS A 238 -4.04 -5.40 -6.25
C HIS A 238 -4.75 -4.13 -6.72
N GLY A 239 -5.80 -4.25 -7.52
CA GLY A 239 -6.76 -3.18 -7.77
C GLY A 239 -8.17 -3.50 -7.22
N PHE A 240 -9.18 -2.77 -7.68
CA PHE A 240 -10.53 -2.86 -7.15
C PHE A 240 -11.61 -2.78 -8.24
N ASN A 241 -12.47 -3.80 -8.30
CA ASN A 241 -13.62 -3.84 -9.18
C ASN A 241 -14.83 -3.13 -8.57
N LEU A 242 -15.05 -1.88 -8.96
CA LEU A 242 -16.17 -1.07 -8.45
C LEU A 242 -17.57 -1.63 -8.78
N LYS A 243 -17.72 -2.48 -9.80
CA LYS A 243 -19.02 -3.11 -10.11
C LYS A 243 -19.33 -4.23 -9.13
N LYS A 244 -18.32 -5.03 -8.79
CA LYS A 244 -18.48 -6.23 -7.94
C LYS A 244 -18.21 -5.95 -6.46
N GLY A 245 -17.54 -4.86 -6.11
CA GLY A 245 -17.08 -4.60 -4.75
C GLY A 245 -16.02 -5.61 -4.30
N THR A 246 -15.12 -6.01 -5.21
CA THR A 246 -14.11 -7.04 -4.96
C THR A 246 -12.76 -6.64 -5.54
N HIS A 247 -11.69 -7.19 -4.99
CA HIS A 247 -10.33 -7.01 -5.53
C HIS A 247 -10.20 -7.55 -6.97
N THR A 248 -9.36 -6.90 -7.77
CA THR A 248 -8.87 -7.47 -9.04
C THR A 248 -7.70 -8.41 -8.78
N ARG A 249 -7.35 -9.26 -9.76
CA ARG A 249 -6.35 -10.34 -9.61
C ARG A 249 -4.97 -9.97 -10.15
N TYR A 250 -4.69 -8.67 -10.28
CA TYR A 250 -3.41 -8.13 -10.71
C TYR A 250 -3.06 -6.93 -9.84
N GLY A 251 -1.77 -6.69 -9.66
CA GLY A 251 -1.23 -5.48 -9.05
C GLY A 251 -1.00 -4.38 -10.08
N PHE A 252 -0.50 -3.25 -9.60
CA PHE A 252 -0.11 -2.10 -10.42
C PHE A 252 1.33 -1.71 -10.09
N TYR A 253 2.06 -1.22 -11.08
CA TYR A 253 3.29 -0.48 -10.83
C TYR A 253 3.41 0.75 -11.72
N SER A 254 4.17 1.71 -11.25
CA SER A 254 4.65 2.87 -12.00
C SER A 254 6.06 3.22 -11.53
N SER A 255 6.89 3.71 -12.46
CA SER A 255 8.30 4.03 -12.25
C SER A 255 8.68 5.33 -12.93
N SER A 256 9.45 6.17 -12.23
CA SER A 256 9.97 7.43 -12.77
C SER A 256 10.98 7.23 -13.90
N GLN A 257 11.52 6.03 -14.07
CA GLN A 257 12.49 5.69 -15.10
C GLN A 257 12.17 4.31 -15.67
N PRO A 258 12.48 4.03 -16.96
CA PRO A 258 12.34 2.69 -17.51
C PRO A 258 13.12 1.63 -16.72
N LEU A 259 12.48 0.49 -16.49
CA LEU A 259 13.06 -0.61 -15.73
C LEU A 259 13.58 -1.69 -16.69
N ASN A 260 14.80 -2.18 -16.44
CA ASN A 260 15.40 -3.24 -17.24
C ASN A 260 16.03 -4.33 -16.34
N PRO A 261 15.47 -5.55 -16.33
CA PRO A 261 14.28 -5.97 -17.05
C PRO A 261 13.01 -5.26 -16.54
N LYS A 262 12.00 -5.17 -17.40
CA LYS A 262 10.66 -4.67 -17.04
C LYS A 262 10.02 -5.66 -16.06
N PRO A 263 9.52 -5.22 -14.88
CA PRO A 263 8.92 -6.14 -13.93
C PRO A 263 7.58 -6.66 -14.47
N THR A 264 7.39 -7.97 -14.33
CA THR A 264 6.15 -8.66 -14.73
C THR A 264 5.41 -9.24 -13.53
N ARG A 265 6.14 -9.53 -12.45
CA ARG A 265 5.62 -10.09 -11.20
C ARG A 265 6.04 -9.23 -10.03
N ILE A 266 5.25 -9.23 -8.96
CA ILE A 266 5.56 -8.45 -7.75
C ILE A 266 6.91 -8.83 -7.11
N THR A 267 7.35 -10.09 -7.27
CA THR A 267 8.62 -10.60 -6.75
C THR A 267 9.84 -10.06 -7.48
N ASP A 268 9.69 -9.60 -8.73
CA ASP A 268 10.80 -9.10 -9.55
C ASP A 268 11.46 -7.86 -8.93
N PHE A 269 10.68 -7.08 -8.18
CA PHE A 269 11.16 -5.86 -7.52
C PHE A 269 12.24 -6.11 -6.48
N PHE A 270 12.25 -7.27 -5.80
CA PHE A 270 13.25 -7.56 -4.78
C PHE A 270 14.68 -7.47 -5.34
N HIS A 271 14.94 -8.20 -6.43
CA HIS A 271 16.25 -8.19 -7.06
C HIS A 271 16.55 -6.84 -7.73
N LEU A 272 15.54 -6.21 -8.34
CA LEU A 272 15.67 -4.89 -8.95
C LEU A 272 16.12 -3.83 -7.93
N ILE A 273 15.51 -3.80 -6.75
CA ILE A 273 15.83 -2.88 -5.65
C ILE A 273 17.28 -3.14 -5.19
N LEU A 274 17.62 -4.39 -4.89
CA LEU A 274 18.96 -4.74 -4.41
C LEU A 274 20.05 -4.41 -5.43
N GLN A 275 19.82 -4.68 -6.72
CA GLN A 275 20.80 -4.38 -7.77
C GLN A 275 20.99 -2.88 -7.96
N THR A 276 19.90 -2.11 -7.88
CA THR A 276 19.95 -0.65 -8.03
C THR A 276 20.79 -0.02 -6.91
N VAL A 277 20.61 -0.47 -5.67
CA VAL A 277 21.40 0.02 -4.53
C VAL A 277 22.85 -0.50 -4.53
N LYS A 278 23.10 -1.77 -4.94
CA LYS A 278 24.45 -2.37 -4.94
C LYS A 278 25.37 -1.88 -6.05
N LYS A 279 24.87 -1.52 -7.23
CA LYS A 279 25.72 -1.10 -8.35
C LYS A 279 26.61 0.10 -8.01
N ASN A 280 26.22 0.92 -7.05
CA ASN A 280 26.87 2.21 -6.82
C ASN A 280 27.72 2.26 -5.54
N SER A 281 27.58 1.31 -4.61
CA SER A 281 28.52 1.18 -3.48
C SER A 281 29.93 0.76 -3.93
N ARG A 282 30.06 0.12 -5.11
CA ARG A 282 31.37 -0.16 -5.74
C ARG A 282 32.01 1.06 -6.43
N HIS A 283 31.23 2.09 -6.75
CA HIS A 283 31.74 3.31 -7.39
C HIS A 283 32.19 4.39 -6.39
N ARG A 284 31.99 4.19 -5.08
CA ARG A 284 32.46 5.11 -4.01
C ARG A 284 33.82 4.73 -3.42
N HIS A 285 34.39 3.60 -3.84
CA HIS A 285 35.68 3.09 -3.35
C HIS A 285 36.78 3.08 -4.43
N HIS A 286 36.58 3.83 -5.51
CA HIS A 286 37.56 4.07 -6.56
C HIS A 286 37.79 5.58 -6.72
#